data_AF-A0A3D3DUD7-F1
#
_entry.id   AF-A0A3D3DUD7-F1
#
_cell.length_a   1.000
_cell.length_b   1.000
_cell.length_c   1.000
_cell.angle_alpha   90.00
_cell.angle_beta   90.00
_cell.angle_gamma   90.00
#
_symmetry.space_group_name_H-M   'P 1'
#
loop_
_entity.id
_entity.type
_entity.pdbx_description
1 polymer ?
#
loop_
_entity_poly.entity_id
_entity_poly.type
_entity_poly.pdbx_seq_one_letter_code
_entity_poly.pdbx_strand_id
1 'polypeptide(L)'
;KDFIDHTLPQERSLQAGRKSMPYRSVAEFMAERYHTSEDLLIAINSAKTLRSATAHSAIKVPNIRPFLIEKLKHGRTYKSEERLSAQRIVVDTQIKQIYVYTLILPTVQENANGTTKISKAKPQLVASFPITPGKPRFIPVGIWNLKNSVELPIWRYDKQLLETGVRGELSLTIPAGPNNPVGVIWNGLSKSGIGIHGTNNPRTIGRAQSAGCIRLSNWDAVRFPNFARPGAIVEIR
;
A
#
# COMPACT_ATOMS: atom_id res chain seq x y z
N LYS A 1 14.49 -4.40 17.48
CA LYS A 1 13.27 -3.57 17.38
C LYS A 1 12.11 -4.50 17.61
N ASP A 2 11.32 -4.26 18.66
CA ASP A 2 10.13 -5.05 18.90
C ASP A 2 9.04 -4.55 17.95
N PHE A 3 8.67 -5.39 17.00
CA PHE A 3 7.59 -5.11 16.06
C PHE A 3 6.21 -5.41 16.67
N ILE A 4 6.16 -5.83 17.94
CA ILE A 4 4.93 -6.25 18.63
C ILE A 4 4.82 -5.48 19.94
N ASP A 5 3.65 -4.91 20.20
CA ASP A 5 3.26 -4.24 21.44
C ASP A 5 1.77 -4.47 21.69
N HIS A 6 1.48 -5.35 22.66
CA HIS A 6 0.12 -5.71 23.05
C HIS A 6 -0.66 -4.55 23.69
N THR A 7 0.02 -3.48 24.09
CA THR A 7 -0.58 -2.32 24.77
C THR A 7 -0.93 -1.17 23.82
N LEU A 8 -0.73 -1.35 22.51
CA LEU A 8 -1.00 -0.30 21.52
C LEU A 8 -2.49 0.11 21.55
N PRO A 9 -2.82 1.36 21.92
CA PRO A 9 -4.21 1.79 22.06
C PRO A 9 -4.93 1.81 20.71
N GLN A 10 -6.27 1.82 20.75
CA GLN A 10 -7.11 1.95 19.56
C GLN A 10 -7.42 3.41 19.22
N GLU A 11 -7.54 4.26 20.25
CA GLU A 11 -7.87 5.68 20.11
C GLU A 11 -6.74 6.50 19.51
N ARG A 12 -7.07 7.38 18.55
CA ARG A 12 -6.07 8.19 17.81
C ARG A 12 -5.32 9.17 18.71
N SER A 13 -6.00 9.75 19.70
CA SER A 13 -5.41 10.65 20.72
C SER A 13 -4.28 9.96 21.47
N LEU A 14 -4.53 8.74 21.98
CA LEU A 14 -3.55 7.95 22.71
C LEU A 14 -2.43 7.43 21.81
N GLN A 15 -2.75 7.09 20.56
CA GLN A 15 -1.75 6.66 19.57
C GLN A 15 -0.75 7.76 19.22
N ALA A 16 -1.18 9.02 19.18
CA ALA A 16 -0.32 10.16 18.88
C ALA A 16 0.81 10.34 19.93
N GLY A 17 0.60 9.88 21.17
CA GLY A 17 1.61 9.89 22.23
C GLY A 17 2.61 8.72 22.19
N ARG A 18 2.49 7.77 21.24
CA ARG A 18 3.40 6.61 21.14
C ARG A 18 4.66 6.96 20.34
N LYS A 19 5.72 6.17 20.52
CA LYS A 19 6.96 6.28 19.71
C LYS A 19 6.83 5.64 18.33
N SER A 20 5.95 4.64 18.19
CA SER A 20 5.71 3.89 16.95
C SER A 20 4.35 3.19 16.99
N MET A 21 3.92 2.66 15.85
CA MET A 21 2.67 1.90 15.67
C MET A 21 2.95 0.42 15.31
N PRO A 22 3.55 -0.39 16.20
CA PRO A 22 3.86 -1.82 15.97
C PRO A 22 2.60 -2.70 15.80
N TYR A 23 2.78 -3.98 15.50
CA TYR A 23 1.70 -4.99 15.59
C TYR A 23 1.24 -5.16 17.04
N ARG A 24 -0.01 -5.59 17.25
CA ARG A 24 -0.59 -5.86 18.57
C ARG A 24 -0.42 -7.30 19.03
N SER A 25 -0.02 -8.20 18.14
CA SER A 25 0.15 -9.61 18.48
C SER A 25 1.09 -10.32 17.52
N VAL A 26 1.58 -11.49 17.94
CA VAL A 26 2.29 -12.43 17.05
C VAL A 26 1.37 -12.89 15.91
N ALA A 27 0.08 -13.09 16.19
CA ALA A 27 -0.90 -13.46 15.17
C ALA A 27 -1.00 -12.39 14.08
N GLU A 28 -1.14 -11.11 14.44
CA GLU A 28 -1.21 -10.00 13.49
C GLU A 28 0.08 -9.87 12.67
N PHE A 29 1.23 -9.94 13.34
CA PHE A 29 2.53 -9.88 12.69
C PHE A 29 2.74 -11.02 11.67
N MET A 30 2.48 -12.26 12.09
CA MET A 30 2.64 -13.43 11.23
C MET A 30 1.59 -13.45 10.12
N ALA A 31 0.38 -12.97 10.39
CA ALA A 31 -0.68 -12.88 9.39
C ALA A 31 -0.25 -11.95 8.26
N GLU A 32 0.26 -10.77 8.59
CA GLU A 32 0.73 -9.84 7.57
C GLU A 32 2.00 -10.34 6.86
N ARG A 33 2.94 -10.95 7.60
CA ARG A 33 4.16 -11.53 7.03
C ARG A 33 3.86 -12.60 5.98
N TYR A 34 2.85 -13.44 6.20
CA TYR A 34 2.51 -14.56 5.30
C TYR A 34 1.21 -14.33 4.52
N HIS A 35 0.81 -13.07 4.36
CA HIS A 35 -0.30 -12.61 3.51
C HIS A 35 -1.62 -13.34 3.81
N THR A 36 -1.96 -13.47 5.09
CA THR A 36 -3.11 -14.24 5.57
C THR A 36 -3.88 -13.49 6.66
N SER A 37 -4.91 -14.14 7.22
CA SER A 37 -5.68 -13.63 8.34
C SER A 37 -5.21 -14.23 9.67
N GLU A 38 -5.42 -13.50 10.76
CA GLU A 38 -5.24 -14.05 12.11
C GLU A 38 -6.13 -15.28 12.32
N ASP A 39 -7.35 -15.29 11.76
CA ASP A 39 -8.30 -16.39 11.92
C ASP A 39 -7.76 -17.69 11.30
N LEU A 40 -7.14 -17.63 10.12
CA LEU A 40 -6.52 -18.81 9.52
C LEU A 40 -5.34 -19.29 10.36
N LEU A 41 -4.50 -18.37 10.85
CA LEU A 41 -3.38 -18.74 11.72
C LEU A 41 -3.85 -19.39 13.01
N ILE A 42 -4.94 -18.87 13.61
CA ILE A 42 -5.57 -19.46 14.79
C ILE A 42 -6.10 -20.84 14.47
N ALA A 43 -6.75 -21.04 13.32
CA ALA A 43 -7.28 -22.34 12.92
C ALA A 43 -6.18 -23.41 12.77
N ILE A 44 -5.01 -23.05 12.22
CA ILE A 44 -3.93 -24.02 11.96
C ILE A 44 -2.91 -24.16 13.12
N ASN A 45 -2.94 -23.30 14.14
CA ASN A 45 -2.02 -23.35 15.30
C ASN A 45 -2.69 -23.40 16.68
N SER A 46 -3.98 -23.09 16.79
CA SER A 46 -4.71 -22.66 18.00
C SER A 46 -4.35 -21.26 18.51
N ALA A 47 -5.33 -20.59 19.11
CA ALA A 47 -5.14 -19.28 19.74
C ALA A 47 -4.16 -19.32 20.91
N LYS A 48 -4.12 -20.42 21.68
CA LYS A 48 -3.20 -20.61 22.80
C LYS A 48 -1.75 -20.54 22.33
N THR A 49 -1.40 -21.31 21.29
CA THR A 49 -0.05 -21.34 20.70
C THR A 49 0.39 -19.96 20.24
N LEU A 50 -0.47 -19.23 19.53
CA LEU A 50 -0.12 -17.90 19.01
C LEU A 50 0.06 -16.86 20.11
N ARG A 51 -0.73 -16.93 21.19
CA ARG A 51 -0.61 -16.00 22.33
C ARG A 51 0.63 -16.25 23.17
N SER A 52 1.06 -17.50 23.29
CA SER A 52 2.28 -17.86 24.03
C SER A 52 3.55 -17.85 23.19
N ALA A 53 3.44 -17.57 21.88
CA ALA A 53 4.57 -17.61 20.98
C ALA A 53 5.58 -16.50 21.30
N THR A 54 6.85 -16.89 21.37
CA THR A 54 8.00 -16.02 21.57
C THR A 54 9.02 -16.23 20.44
N ALA A 55 10.14 -15.50 20.50
CA ALA A 55 11.26 -15.78 19.59
C ALA A 55 11.63 -17.28 19.64
N HIS A 56 11.92 -17.86 18.48
CA HIS A 56 12.20 -19.30 18.28
C HIS A 56 11.02 -20.27 18.44
N SER A 57 9.80 -19.79 18.75
CA SER A 57 8.61 -20.64 18.69
C SER A 57 8.30 -21.09 17.26
N ALA A 58 7.92 -22.36 17.08
CA ALA A 58 7.46 -22.87 15.80
C ALA A 58 5.97 -22.56 15.58
N ILE A 59 5.64 -21.94 14.46
CA ILE A 59 4.27 -21.59 14.06
C ILE A 59 4.07 -22.06 12.61
N LYS A 60 2.97 -22.76 12.35
CA LYS A 60 2.53 -23.12 10.99
C LYS A 60 1.99 -21.89 10.29
N VAL A 61 2.40 -21.70 9.04
CA VAL A 61 2.02 -20.55 8.21
C VAL A 61 1.78 -21.00 6.77
N PRO A 62 1.03 -20.22 5.96
CA PRO A 62 0.94 -20.46 4.53
C PRO A 62 2.32 -20.41 3.86
N ASN A 63 2.54 -21.28 2.87
CA ASN A 63 3.78 -21.32 2.09
C ASN A 63 3.83 -20.19 1.05
N ILE A 64 3.98 -18.96 1.54
CA ILE A 64 4.08 -17.75 0.74
C ILE A 64 5.39 -17.04 1.06
N ARG A 65 5.99 -16.38 0.05
CA ARG A 65 7.17 -15.55 0.25
C ARG A 65 6.86 -14.47 1.30
N PRO A 66 7.64 -14.38 2.39
CA PRO A 66 7.30 -13.50 3.49
C PRO A 66 7.50 -12.03 3.14
N PHE A 67 6.56 -11.20 3.58
CA PHE A 67 6.74 -9.76 3.74
C PHE A 67 7.63 -9.48 4.96
N LEU A 68 8.71 -8.73 4.76
CA LEU A 68 9.70 -8.42 5.79
C LEU A 68 9.69 -6.94 6.12
N ILE A 69 8.88 -6.56 7.12
CA ILE A 69 8.82 -5.18 7.62
C ILE A 69 10.17 -4.69 8.16
N GLU A 70 11.03 -5.61 8.61
CA GLU A 70 12.36 -5.37 9.15
C GLU A 70 13.29 -4.73 8.12
N LYS A 71 13.00 -4.92 6.83
CA LYS A 71 13.76 -4.32 5.72
C LYS A 71 13.34 -2.87 5.45
N LEU A 72 12.28 -2.38 6.07
CA LEU A 72 11.80 -1.01 5.90
C LEU A 72 12.52 -0.04 6.83
N LYS A 73 12.71 1.18 6.36
CA LYS A 73 13.38 2.25 7.11
C LYS A 73 12.51 3.49 7.15
N HIS A 74 12.29 4.02 8.36
CA HIS A 74 11.53 5.25 8.56
C HIS A 74 12.10 6.38 7.68
N GLY A 75 11.23 7.00 6.89
CA GLY A 75 11.59 8.13 6.03
C GLY A 75 12.38 7.75 4.78
N ARG A 76 12.67 6.47 4.52
CA ARG A 76 13.27 6.06 3.25
C ARG A 76 12.32 6.46 2.12
N THR A 77 12.86 7.17 1.14
CA THR A 77 12.10 7.62 -0.03
C THR A 77 12.55 6.92 -1.28
N TYR A 78 11.62 6.77 -2.21
CA TYR A 78 11.93 6.30 -3.55
C TYR A 78 11.86 7.47 -4.51
N LYS A 79 13.00 7.77 -5.15
CA LYS A 79 13.13 8.88 -6.10
C LYS A 79 12.55 8.52 -7.46
N SER A 80 12.37 9.52 -8.31
CA SER A 80 12.08 9.32 -9.72
C SER A 80 13.17 8.46 -10.35
N GLU A 81 12.77 7.60 -11.28
CA GLU A 81 13.65 6.75 -12.06
C GLU A 81 13.00 6.62 -13.44
N GLU A 82 13.76 6.92 -14.49
CA GLU A 82 13.24 7.11 -15.86
C GLU A 82 12.21 6.06 -16.27
N ARG A 83 12.57 4.78 -16.18
CA ARG A 83 11.71 3.69 -16.63
C ARG A 83 10.46 3.55 -15.77
N LEU A 84 10.58 3.56 -14.45
CA LEU A 84 9.46 3.38 -13.55
C LEU A 84 8.58 4.64 -13.40
N SER A 85 9.12 5.82 -13.67
CA SER A 85 8.40 7.09 -13.70
C SER A 85 7.63 7.28 -15.01
N ALA A 86 8.00 6.59 -16.09
CA ALA A 86 7.25 6.58 -17.35
C ALA A 86 6.00 5.67 -17.33
N GLN A 87 5.83 4.86 -16.28
CA GLN A 87 4.74 3.91 -16.16
C GLN A 87 3.38 4.60 -16.04
N ARG A 88 2.34 3.94 -16.56
CA ARG A 88 0.94 4.38 -16.44
C ARG A 88 0.23 3.54 -15.40
N ILE A 89 -0.32 4.19 -14.39
CA ILE A 89 -1.09 3.56 -13.32
C ILE A 89 -2.57 3.83 -13.59
N VAL A 90 -3.38 2.78 -13.61
CA VAL A 90 -4.84 2.88 -13.70
C VAL A 90 -5.43 2.34 -12.40
N VAL A 91 -6.13 3.19 -11.67
CA VAL A 91 -6.92 2.85 -10.49
C VAL A 91 -8.37 2.66 -10.96
N ASP A 92 -8.83 1.42 -10.98
CA ASP A 92 -10.21 1.07 -11.31
C ASP A 92 -11.00 0.87 -10.01
N THR A 93 -11.90 1.81 -9.72
CA THR A 93 -12.65 1.86 -8.47
C THR A 93 -13.81 0.88 -8.42
N GLN A 94 -14.33 0.47 -9.59
CA GLN A 94 -15.44 -0.47 -9.71
C GLN A 94 -14.95 -1.91 -9.54
N ILE A 95 -13.87 -2.26 -10.25
CA ILE A 95 -13.22 -3.58 -10.14
C ILE A 95 -12.35 -3.66 -8.86
N LYS A 96 -12.05 -2.51 -8.25
CA LYS A 96 -11.22 -2.37 -7.04
C LYS A 96 -9.81 -2.92 -7.28
N GLN A 97 -9.21 -2.49 -8.38
CA GLN A 97 -7.89 -2.93 -8.81
C GLN A 97 -7.01 -1.74 -9.23
N ILE A 98 -5.72 -1.81 -8.92
CA ILE A 98 -4.69 -1.02 -9.58
C ILE A 98 -4.05 -1.87 -10.67
N TYR A 99 -3.85 -1.29 -11.85
CA TYR A 99 -3.04 -1.82 -12.92
C TYR A 99 -1.86 -0.89 -13.20
N VAL A 100 -0.68 -1.46 -13.42
CA VAL A 100 0.51 -0.71 -13.87
C VAL A 100 0.91 -1.19 -15.25
N TYR A 101 0.95 -0.26 -16.20
CA TYR A 101 1.28 -0.53 -17.59
C TYR A 101 2.59 0.13 -17.98
N THR A 102 3.36 -0.60 -18.77
CA THR A 102 4.51 -0.09 -19.51
C THR A 102 4.19 0.05 -20.98
N LEU A 103 4.80 1.02 -21.66
CA LEU A 103 4.63 1.20 -23.10
C LEU A 103 5.68 0.37 -23.83
N ILE A 104 5.24 -0.60 -24.63
CA ILE A 104 6.11 -1.30 -25.57
C ILE A 104 6.21 -0.44 -26.82
N LEU A 105 7.44 -0.03 -27.13
CA LEU A 105 7.73 0.79 -28.30
C LEU A 105 7.58 -0.03 -29.59
N PRO A 106 7.26 0.63 -30.72
CA PRO A 106 7.29 0.04 -32.06
C PRO A 106 8.59 -0.72 -32.34
N THR A 107 8.47 -1.89 -32.94
CA THR A 107 9.58 -2.68 -33.47
C THR A 107 9.52 -2.68 -34.99
N VAL A 108 10.68 -2.56 -35.62
CA VAL A 108 10.84 -2.65 -37.07
C VAL A 108 11.31 -4.07 -37.40
N GLN A 109 10.58 -4.76 -38.27
CA GLN A 109 10.98 -6.06 -38.84
C GLN A 109 11.13 -5.92 -40.34
N GLU A 110 12.30 -6.26 -40.87
CA GLU A 110 12.51 -6.38 -42.30
C GLU A 110 12.18 -7.81 -42.75
N ASN A 111 11.30 -7.92 -43.75
CA ASN A 111 10.96 -9.20 -44.35
C ASN A 111 11.96 -9.51 -45.48
N ALA A 112 12.19 -10.80 -45.73
CA ALA A 112 13.11 -11.27 -46.78
C ALA A 112 12.78 -10.78 -48.20
N ASN A 113 11.56 -10.30 -48.43
CA ASN A 113 11.11 -9.69 -49.70
C ASN A 113 11.35 -8.17 -49.77
N GLY A 114 12.13 -7.59 -48.85
CA GLY A 114 12.43 -6.16 -48.81
C GLY A 114 11.31 -5.27 -48.25
N THR A 115 10.24 -5.86 -47.71
CA THR A 115 9.16 -5.08 -47.07
C THR A 115 9.42 -4.89 -45.58
N THR A 116 9.18 -3.69 -45.07
CA THR A 116 9.32 -3.37 -43.64
C THR A 116 7.97 -3.42 -42.93
N LYS A 117 7.87 -4.17 -41.83
CA LYS A 117 6.71 -4.18 -40.94
C LYS A 117 7.04 -3.47 -39.63
N ILE A 118 6.29 -2.40 -39.34
CA ILE A 118 6.41 -1.64 -38.09
C ILE A 118 5.24 -2.01 -37.18
N SER A 119 5.53 -2.46 -35.96
CA SER A 119 4.49 -2.72 -34.95
C SER A 119 4.01 -1.42 -34.30
N LYS A 120 2.74 -1.36 -33.89
CA LYS A 120 2.23 -0.21 -33.14
C LYS A 120 2.70 -0.27 -31.69
N ALA A 121 2.91 0.90 -31.08
CA ALA A 121 3.12 0.98 -29.64
C ALA A 121 1.90 0.40 -28.92
N LYS A 122 2.13 -0.37 -27.85
CA LYS A 122 1.03 -0.98 -27.07
C LYS A 122 1.32 -0.98 -25.58
N PRO A 123 0.30 -0.79 -24.73
CA PRO A 123 0.47 -0.99 -23.30
C PRO A 123 0.67 -2.48 -22.98
N GLN A 124 1.57 -2.77 -22.06
CA GLN A 124 1.76 -4.10 -21.46
C GLN A 124 1.56 -4.00 -19.95
N LEU A 125 0.69 -4.84 -19.40
CA LEU A 125 0.47 -4.93 -17.96
C LEU A 125 1.71 -5.55 -17.29
N VAL A 126 2.28 -4.86 -16.30
CA VAL A 126 3.47 -5.31 -15.56
C VAL A 126 3.20 -5.59 -14.08
N ALA A 127 2.13 -5.02 -13.51
CA ALA A 127 1.69 -5.33 -12.16
C ALA A 127 0.19 -5.06 -11.99
N SER A 128 -0.41 -5.78 -11.04
CA SER A 128 -1.80 -5.61 -10.65
C SER A 128 -1.94 -5.79 -9.14
N PHE A 129 -2.72 -4.93 -8.48
CA PHE A 129 -2.90 -4.96 -7.02
C PHE A 129 -4.37 -4.76 -6.61
N PRO A 130 -4.92 -5.60 -5.71
CA PRO A 130 -6.25 -5.38 -5.18
C PRO A 130 -6.26 -4.16 -4.25
N ILE A 131 -7.32 -3.37 -4.31
CA ILE A 131 -7.43 -2.14 -3.51
C ILE A 131 -8.74 -2.03 -2.74
N THR A 132 -8.74 -1.11 -1.78
CA THR A 132 -9.96 -0.48 -1.29
C THR A 132 -9.97 0.99 -1.72
N PRO A 133 -10.87 1.41 -2.63
CA PRO A 133 -10.95 2.80 -3.05
C PRO A 133 -11.60 3.68 -1.97
N GLY A 134 -11.42 5.00 -2.10
CA GLY A 134 -12.15 5.99 -1.33
C GLY A 134 -13.64 6.01 -1.67
N LYS A 135 -14.45 6.55 -0.78
CA LYS A 135 -15.87 6.82 -1.05
C LYS A 135 -16.03 7.65 -2.33
N PRO A 136 -17.03 7.38 -3.19
CA PRO A 136 -17.25 8.12 -4.44
C PRO A 136 -17.26 9.65 -4.28
N ARG A 137 -17.81 10.16 -3.17
CA ARG A 137 -17.87 11.59 -2.84
C ARG A 137 -16.51 12.25 -2.57
N PHE A 138 -15.46 11.47 -2.28
CA PHE A 138 -14.15 11.98 -1.86
C PHE A 138 -12.99 11.50 -2.73
N ILE A 139 -13.16 10.41 -3.47
CA ILE A 139 -12.12 9.93 -4.36
C ILE A 139 -12.02 10.84 -5.60
N PRO A 140 -10.83 11.36 -5.93
CA PRO A 140 -10.68 12.29 -7.03
C PRO A 140 -10.53 11.55 -8.37
N VAL A 141 -11.63 11.24 -9.05
CA VAL A 141 -11.60 10.71 -10.44
C VAL A 141 -10.86 11.69 -11.35
N GLY A 142 -10.07 11.17 -12.29
CA GLY A 142 -9.28 11.96 -13.24
C GLY A 142 -7.81 11.56 -13.30
N ILE A 143 -7.00 12.44 -13.90
CA ILE A 143 -5.58 12.19 -14.15
C ILE A 143 -4.74 12.97 -13.13
N TRP A 144 -3.86 12.24 -12.44
CA TRP A 144 -2.95 12.74 -11.42
C TRP A 144 -1.52 12.27 -11.69
N ASN A 145 -0.59 12.74 -10.88
CA ASN A 145 0.80 12.29 -10.91
C ASN A 145 1.20 11.75 -9.54
N LEU A 146 2.02 10.70 -9.53
CA LEU A 146 2.67 10.24 -8.32
C LEU A 146 3.76 11.24 -7.92
N LYS A 147 3.63 11.88 -6.75
CA LYS A 147 4.52 12.97 -6.30
C LYS A 147 5.65 12.50 -5.41
N ASN A 148 5.38 11.54 -4.53
CA ASN A 148 6.38 10.99 -3.62
C ASN A 148 6.06 9.54 -3.28
N SER A 149 7.04 8.85 -2.72
CA SER A 149 6.88 7.50 -2.19
C SER A 149 7.78 7.37 -0.96
N VAL A 150 7.19 7.09 0.20
CA VAL A 150 7.85 7.15 1.51
C VAL A 150 7.50 5.90 2.32
N GLU A 151 8.52 5.29 2.90
CA GLU A 151 8.36 4.16 3.81
C GLU A 151 8.15 4.58 5.25
N LEU A 152 7.36 3.77 5.95
CA LEU A 152 7.00 3.92 7.35
C LEU A 152 6.68 5.39 7.65
N PRO A 153 5.69 5.98 6.96
CA PRO A 153 5.38 7.40 7.09
C PRO A 153 4.84 7.72 8.49
N ILE A 154 5.08 8.94 8.97
CA ILE A 154 4.18 9.55 9.96
C ILE A 154 2.91 10.00 9.25
N TRP A 155 1.80 10.07 9.98
CA TRP A 155 0.52 10.48 9.41
C TRP A 155 -0.12 11.61 10.20
N ARG A 156 -0.46 12.71 9.52
CA ARG A 156 -1.28 13.78 10.08
C ARG A 156 -2.74 13.35 10.03
N TYR A 157 -3.27 12.90 11.16
CA TYR A 157 -4.70 12.66 11.34
C TYR A 157 -5.42 13.99 11.54
N ASP A 158 -6.41 14.25 10.70
CA ASP A 158 -7.27 15.42 10.75
C ASP A 158 -8.70 14.92 10.54
N LYS A 159 -9.49 14.93 11.61
CA LYS A 159 -10.85 14.37 11.60
C LYS A 159 -11.74 15.13 10.60
N GLN A 160 -11.64 16.46 10.58
CA GLN A 160 -12.42 17.31 9.69
C GLN A 160 -12.08 17.00 8.22
N LEU A 161 -10.79 16.84 7.90
CA LEU A 161 -10.37 16.47 6.55
C LEU A 161 -10.97 15.14 6.10
N LEU A 162 -10.99 14.14 6.98
CA LEU A 162 -11.51 12.81 6.65
C LEU A 162 -13.04 12.77 6.54
N GLU A 163 -13.74 13.67 7.23
CA GLU A 163 -15.20 13.73 7.26
C GLU A 163 -15.78 14.65 6.18
N THR A 164 -15.07 15.73 5.84
CA THR A 164 -15.57 16.83 4.98
C THR A 164 -14.74 17.06 3.71
N GLY A 165 -13.50 16.56 3.66
CA GLY A 165 -12.56 16.88 2.58
C GLY A 165 -11.83 18.23 2.75
N VAL A 166 -12.12 18.98 3.81
CA VAL A 166 -11.50 20.29 4.13
C VAL A 166 -10.57 20.15 5.33
N ARG A 167 -9.36 20.72 5.25
CA ARG A 167 -8.41 20.68 6.37
C ARG A 167 -8.91 21.47 7.56
N GLY A 168 -8.79 20.88 8.75
CA GLY A 168 -9.01 21.56 10.02
C GLY A 168 -7.71 22.01 10.69
N GLU A 169 -7.87 22.90 11.67
CA GLU A 169 -6.79 23.38 12.55
C GLU A 169 -6.30 22.28 13.52
N LEU A 170 -7.22 21.44 14.00
CA LEU A 170 -6.91 20.35 14.92
C LEU A 170 -6.38 19.14 14.16
N SER A 171 -5.16 18.71 14.51
CA SER A 171 -4.58 17.48 13.97
C SER A 171 -3.70 16.74 14.96
N LEU A 172 -3.60 15.43 14.79
CA LEU A 172 -2.71 14.57 15.54
C LEU A 172 -1.64 14.02 14.62
N THR A 173 -0.40 13.93 15.10
CA THR A 173 0.67 13.22 14.38
C THR A 173 0.72 11.79 14.87
N ILE A 174 0.31 10.86 14.02
CA ILE A 174 0.38 9.43 14.30
C ILE A 174 1.76 8.91 13.85
N PRO A 175 2.51 8.24 14.75
CA PRO A 175 3.87 7.80 14.46
C PRO A 175 3.88 6.66 13.44
N ALA A 176 5.08 6.35 12.94
CA ALA A 176 5.27 5.32 11.94
C ALA A 176 5.08 3.89 12.49
N GLY A 177 4.62 2.98 11.63
CA GLY A 177 4.53 1.55 11.93
C GLY A 177 3.40 0.86 11.14
N PRO A 178 3.34 -0.48 11.17
CA PRO A 178 2.31 -1.23 10.44
C PRO A 178 0.88 -0.89 10.85
N ASN A 179 0.68 -0.50 12.12
CA ASN A 179 -0.63 -0.11 12.63
C ASN A 179 -0.99 1.37 12.43
N ASN A 180 -0.13 2.12 11.74
CA ASN A 180 -0.50 3.44 11.24
C ASN A 180 -1.63 3.28 10.20
N PRO A 181 -2.70 4.09 10.22
CA PRO A 181 -3.80 3.98 9.24
C PRO A 181 -3.41 4.12 7.77
N VAL A 182 -2.27 4.74 7.46
CA VAL A 182 -1.71 4.75 6.09
C VAL A 182 -0.71 3.63 5.82
N GLY A 183 -0.51 2.74 6.78
CA GLY A 183 0.32 1.55 6.69
C GLY A 183 1.81 1.86 6.58
N VAL A 184 2.54 0.96 5.91
CA VAL A 184 4.00 1.00 5.84
C VAL A 184 4.57 1.75 4.63
N ILE A 185 3.73 2.17 3.69
CA ILE A 185 4.12 2.96 2.51
C ILE A 185 3.07 4.01 2.24
N TRP A 186 3.51 5.23 1.96
CA TRP A 186 2.71 6.32 1.40
C TRP A 186 3.20 6.69 0.00
N ASN A 187 2.32 6.63 -0.99
CA ASN A 187 2.57 7.10 -2.36
C ASN A 187 1.62 8.28 -2.63
N GLY A 188 2.09 9.51 -2.40
CA GLY A 188 1.26 10.72 -2.50
C GLY A 188 0.99 11.12 -3.95
N LEU A 189 -0.25 11.54 -4.24
CA LEU A 189 -0.64 12.04 -5.56
C LEU A 189 -0.47 13.56 -5.65
N SER A 190 -0.60 14.12 -6.85
CA SER A 190 -0.65 15.56 -7.09
C SER A 190 -1.91 16.23 -6.52
N LYS A 191 -2.94 15.45 -6.18
CA LYS A 191 -4.05 15.91 -5.35
C LYS A 191 -3.63 15.90 -3.87
N SER A 192 -3.58 17.09 -3.25
CA SER A 192 -3.22 17.24 -1.84
C SER A 192 -4.08 16.36 -0.92
N GLY A 193 -3.43 15.67 0.01
CA GLY A 193 -4.08 14.79 0.98
C GLY A 193 -4.50 13.41 0.45
N ILE A 194 -4.33 13.14 -0.85
CA ILE A 194 -4.69 11.87 -1.48
C ILE A 194 -3.44 11.07 -1.83
N GLY A 195 -3.50 9.75 -1.61
CA GLY A 195 -2.40 8.84 -1.90
C GLY A 195 -2.85 7.41 -2.12
N ILE A 196 -1.95 6.62 -2.69
CA ILE A 196 -2.01 5.16 -2.71
C ILE A 196 -1.13 4.67 -1.55
N HIS A 197 -1.69 3.98 -0.58
CA HIS A 197 -0.97 3.70 0.67
C HIS A 197 -1.32 2.33 1.25
N GLY A 198 -0.52 1.86 2.21
CA GLY A 198 -0.78 0.62 2.95
C GLY A 198 -2.00 0.73 3.88
N THR A 199 -2.19 -0.20 4.80
CA THR A 199 -3.27 -0.08 5.78
C THR A 199 -2.95 -0.88 7.03
N ASN A 200 -3.47 -0.43 8.17
CA ASN A 200 -3.49 -1.21 9.40
C ASN A 200 -4.61 -2.24 9.46
N ASN A 201 -5.41 -2.38 8.40
CA ASN A 201 -6.47 -3.38 8.34
C ASN A 201 -6.52 -4.08 6.97
N PRO A 202 -5.52 -4.94 6.65
CA PRO A 202 -5.40 -5.58 5.35
C PRO A 202 -6.59 -6.49 5.00
N ARG A 203 -7.33 -6.99 6.00
CA ARG A 203 -8.56 -7.76 5.79
C ARG A 203 -9.67 -6.98 5.07
N THR A 204 -9.63 -5.65 5.09
CA THR A 204 -10.64 -4.78 4.47
C THR A 204 -10.39 -4.47 2.99
N ILE A 205 -9.26 -4.91 2.42
CA ILE A 205 -8.95 -4.72 1.00
C ILE A 205 -10.02 -5.40 0.13
N GLY A 206 -10.57 -4.65 -0.83
CA GLY A 206 -11.67 -5.08 -1.72
C GLY A 206 -13.06 -5.07 -1.07
N ARG A 207 -13.17 -4.92 0.26
CA ARG A 207 -14.42 -5.13 1.03
C ARG A 207 -15.00 -3.88 1.67
N ALA A 208 -14.24 -2.79 1.73
CA ALA A 208 -14.64 -1.56 2.41
C ALA A 208 -14.50 -0.33 1.48
N GLN A 209 -14.73 0.85 2.04
CA GLN A 209 -14.43 2.13 1.41
C GLN A 209 -13.57 2.99 2.35
N SER A 210 -12.61 3.73 1.79
CA SER A 210 -11.76 4.67 2.52
C SER A 210 -12.39 6.07 2.59
N ALA A 211 -11.77 7.00 3.34
CA ALA A 211 -12.21 8.40 3.36
C ALA A 211 -11.89 9.17 2.06
N GLY A 212 -11.08 8.63 1.14
CA GLY A 212 -10.75 9.30 -0.13
C GLY A 212 -9.50 8.75 -0.82
N CYS A 213 -8.59 8.16 -0.05
CA CYS A 213 -7.37 7.52 -0.55
C CYS A 213 -7.59 6.12 -1.15
N ILE A 214 -6.54 5.56 -1.75
CA ILE A 214 -6.53 4.20 -2.29
C ILE A 214 -5.69 3.32 -1.36
N ARG A 215 -6.31 2.29 -0.76
CA ARG A 215 -5.63 1.40 0.18
C ARG A 215 -5.15 0.13 -0.52
N LEU A 216 -3.94 -0.28 -0.19
CA LEU A 216 -3.33 -1.58 -0.48
C LEU A 216 -3.11 -2.31 0.86
N SER A 217 -2.99 -3.63 0.82
CA SER A 217 -2.36 -4.37 1.91
C SER A 217 -0.91 -3.88 2.09
N ASN A 218 -0.32 -3.98 3.28
CA ASN A 218 1.07 -3.53 3.45
C ASN A 218 2.07 -4.35 2.60
N TRP A 219 1.82 -5.65 2.40
CA TRP A 219 2.65 -6.51 1.55
C TRP A 219 2.57 -6.17 0.06
N ASP A 220 1.48 -5.59 -0.42
CA ASP A 220 1.39 -5.07 -1.78
C ASP A 220 1.91 -3.63 -1.86
N ALA A 221 1.63 -2.81 -0.84
CA ALA A 221 2.08 -1.42 -0.77
C ALA A 221 3.61 -1.31 -0.84
N VAL A 222 4.35 -2.21 -0.18
CA VAL A 222 5.83 -2.26 -0.24
C VAL A 222 6.36 -2.66 -1.62
N ARG A 223 5.56 -3.38 -2.40
CA ARG A 223 5.95 -3.83 -3.75
C ARG A 223 5.66 -2.75 -4.79
N PHE A 224 4.62 -1.94 -4.59
CA PHE A 224 4.19 -0.91 -5.54
C PHE A 224 5.34 -0.01 -6.04
N PRO A 225 6.25 0.51 -5.19
CA PRO A 225 7.35 1.35 -5.65
C PRO A 225 8.32 0.66 -6.64
N ASN A 226 8.37 -0.68 -6.67
CA ASN A 226 9.19 -1.43 -7.64
C ASN A 226 8.59 -1.45 -9.05
N PHE A 227 7.33 -1.01 -9.19
CA PHE A 227 6.60 -0.97 -10.45
C PHE A 227 6.24 0.45 -10.88
N ALA A 228 6.21 1.42 -9.97
CA ALA A 228 6.04 2.83 -10.31
C ALA A 228 6.80 3.75 -9.35
N ARG A 229 7.34 4.84 -9.89
CA ARG A 229 8.10 5.85 -9.14
C ARG A 229 7.48 7.24 -9.30
N PRO A 230 7.82 8.21 -8.42
CA PRO A 230 7.38 9.59 -8.59
C PRO A 230 7.61 10.10 -10.02
N GLY A 231 6.61 10.73 -10.61
CA GLY A 231 6.54 11.08 -12.03
C GLY A 231 5.54 10.24 -12.82
N ALA A 232 5.24 9.02 -12.38
CA ALA A 232 4.24 8.16 -13.02
C ALA A 232 2.85 8.80 -13.03
N ILE A 233 2.14 8.65 -14.14
CA ILE A 233 0.78 9.16 -14.29
C ILE A 233 -0.20 8.16 -13.67
N VAL A 234 -1.16 8.69 -12.92
CA VAL A 234 -2.19 7.95 -12.19
C VAL A 234 -3.56 8.38 -12.71
N GLU A 235 -4.21 7.51 -13.47
CA GLU A 235 -5.61 7.66 -13.88
C GLU A 235 -6.51 6.98 -12.84
N ILE A 236 -7.47 7.70 -12.30
CA ILE A 236 -8.48 7.18 -11.37
C ILE A 236 -9.83 7.20 -12.08
N ARG A 237 -10.52 6.05 -12.14
CA ARG A 237 -11.80 5.88 -12.83
C ARG A 237 -12.75 4.92 -12.11
#